data_AF-A0AA43JW67-F1
#
_entry.id   AF-A0AA43JW67-F1
#
_cell.length_a   1.000
_cell.length_b   1.000
_cell.length_c   1.000
_cell.angle_alpha   90.00
_cell.angle_beta   90.00
_cell.angle_gamma   90.00
#
_symmetry.space_group_name_H-M   'P 1'
#
loop_
_entity.id
_entity.type
_entity.pdbx_description
1 polymer ?
#
loop_
_entity_poly.entity_id
_entity_poly.type
_entity_poly.pdbx_seq_one_letter_code
_entity_poly.pdbx_strand_id
1 'polypeptide(L)'
;MTRSAPASAAGLALLLFALLHSVVASEPASAQGTRLLRQPTVSDTHIAFAHGGDLWVVGRDGGTARRLTSTPAVESEPHFSPDGRWIAFTSNRSGTDAVYVVSADGGDPVRLTWYPEAAIARGWTRDGTRVVYASGRGSPPTGRLRRLWTVAPTGGPSELLPAPWANAGSFSPDGRRLVVDRMSRWDWEWRSYRGGQNTPLVVLDLETLDEVRLPNERTRDTDPGG
;
A
#
# COMPACT_ATOMS: atom_id res chain seq x y z
N MET A 1 -14.30 -87.65 26.84
CA MET A 1 -14.67 -86.38 27.50
C MET A 1 -13.41 -85.71 28.01
N THR A 2 -13.23 -84.45 27.57
CA THR A 2 -12.47 -83.32 28.17
C THR A 2 -10.98 -83.51 28.50
N ARG A 3 -10.12 -82.97 27.62
CA ARG A 3 -8.71 -82.68 27.88
C ARG A 3 -8.58 -81.18 28.24
N SER A 4 -7.85 -80.91 29.31
CA SER A 4 -7.54 -79.60 29.88
C SER A 4 -6.64 -78.74 28.98
N ALA A 5 -6.78 -77.43 29.04
CA ALA A 5 -5.85 -76.45 28.48
C ALA A 5 -5.07 -75.76 29.61
N PRO A 6 -3.75 -75.52 29.48
CA PRO A 6 -3.03 -74.59 30.34
C PRO A 6 -2.99 -73.20 29.68
N ALA A 7 -3.15 -72.17 30.51
CA ALA A 7 -2.92 -70.78 30.12
C ALA A 7 -1.41 -70.55 29.88
N SER A 8 -1.04 -69.89 28.77
CA SER A 8 0.33 -69.41 28.55
C SER A 8 0.36 -67.88 28.42
N ALA A 9 0.94 -67.26 29.44
CA ALA A 9 1.95 -66.20 29.43
C ALA A 9 2.06 -65.25 28.21
N ALA A 10 0.97 -64.67 27.72
CA ALA A 10 0.98 -63.61 26.70
C ALA A 10 0.83 -62.19 27.29
N GLY A 11 1.32 -61.97 28.52
CA GLY A 11 1.03 -60.74 29.27
C GLY A 11 2.15 -59.70 29.36
N LEU A 12 3.42 -60.06 29.15
CA LEU A 12 4.53 -59.21 29.62
C LEU A 12 5.55 -58.75 28.56
N ALA A 13 5.34 -59.06 27.28
CA ALA A 13 6.26 -58.63 26.21
C ALA A 13 5.73 -57.46 25.35
N LEU A 14 4.50 -57.00 25.58
CA LEU A 14 3.85 -55.99 24.73
C LEU A 14 3.69 -54.60 25.39
N LEU A 15 4.43 -54.32 26.47
CA LEU A 15 4.37 -53.01 27.15
C LEU A 15 5.66 -52.18 27.02
N LEU A 16 6.70 -52.71 26.38
CA LEU A 16 7.97 -51.99 26.18
C LEU A 16 8.17 -51.45 24.74
N PHE A 17 7.26 -51.74 23.81
CA PHE A 17 7.36 -51.26 22.42
C PHE A 17 6.41 -50.11 22.05
N ALA A 18 5.46 -49.77 22.94
CA ALA A 18 4.46 -48.71 22.70
C ALA A 18 4.80 -47.37 23.37
N LEU A 19 6.05 -47.19 23.85
CA LEU A 19 6.49 -45.98 24.56
C LEU A 19 7.67 -45.26 23.87
N LEU A 20 7.81 -45.43 22.55
CA LEU A 20 8.66 -44.56 21.75
C LEU A 20 7.82 -43.97 20.61
N HIS A 21 8.01 -42.68 20.34
CA HIS A 21 7.54 -41.91 19.18
C HIS A 21 6.26 -41.06 19.32
N SER A 22 6.07 -40.42 20.48
CA SER A 22 5.26 -39.20 20.54
C SER A 22 6.00 -38.07 21.24
N VAL A 23 7.26 -37.84 20.88
CA VAL A 23 7.88 -36.52 21.12
C VAL A 23 7.38 -35.62 20.00
N VAL A 24 6.28 -34.92 20.26
CA VAL A 24 5.94 -33.74 19.45
C VAL A 24 7.02 -32.71 19.77
N ALA A 25 8.00 -32.57 18.88
CA ALA A 25 8.91 -31.45 18.93
C ALA A 25 8.08 -30.19 18.70
N SER A 26 7.80 -29.46 19.78
CA SER A 26 7.29 -28.10 19.69
C SER A 26 8.41 -27.25 19.11
N GLU A 27 8.40 -27.03 17.81
CA GLU A 27 9.31 -26.07 17.20
C GLU A 27 9.05 -24.71 17.85
N PRO A 28 10.08 -24.00 18.34
CA PRO A 28 9.91 -22.64 18.77
C PRO A 28 9.40 -21.86 17.56
N ALA A 29 8.19 -21.33 17.65
CA ALA A 29 7.69 -20.36 16.68
C ALA A 29 8.64 -19.15 16.73
N SER A 30 9.64 -19.16 15.87
CA SER A 30 10.53 -18.03 15.66
C SER A 30 9.69 -16.97 14.97
N ALA A 31 9.09 -16.09 15.77
CA ALA A 31 8.48 -14.89 15.23
C ALA A 31 9.60 -14.11 14.54
N GLN A 32 9.59 -14.09 13.21
CA GLN A 32 10.39 -13.13 12.45
C GLN A 32 10.01 -11.77 13.02
N GLY A 33 10.93 -11.17 13.79
CA GLY A 33 10.64 -10.01 14.64
C GLY A 33 9.82 -8.94 13.89
N THR A 34 8.99 -8.21 14.63
CA THR A 34 8.03 -7.26 14.08
C THR A 34 8.63 -6.39 12.98
N ARG A 35 8.25 -6.69 11.72
CA ARG A 35 8.66 -5.90 10.57
C ARG A 35 7.69 -4.73 10.48
N LEU A 36 8.21 -3.51 10.53
CA LEU A 36 7.41 -2.28 10.34
C LEU A 36 7.10 -2.13 8.84
N LEU A 37 6.21 -2.98 8.32
CA LEU A 37 5.71 -2.94 6.95
C LEU A 37 4.66 -1.82 6.84
N ARG A 38 4.79 -0.94 5.85
CA ARG A 38 3.92 0.24 5.72
C ARG A 38 3.47 0.46 4.28
N GLN A 39 2.37 1.19 4.11
CA GLN A 39 1.90 1.70 2.81
C GLN A 39 1.76 0.60 1.74
N PRO A 40 0.97 -0.47 2.00
CA PRO A 40 0.77 -1.50 1.01
C PRO A 40 -0.05 -0.97 -0.18
N THR A 41 0.21 -1.53 -1.36
CA THR A 41 -0.62 -1.43 -2.56
C THR A 41 -0.73 -2.81 -3.20
N VAL A 42 -1.82 -3.08 -3.90
CA VAL A 42 -2.14 -4.40 -4.44
C VAL A 42 -2.45 -4.33 -5.93
N SER A 43 -1.94 -5.29 -6.70
CA SER A 43 -2.36 -5.60 -8.05
C SER A 43 -3.11 -6.93 -8.07
N ASP A 44 -3.55 -7.39 -9.23
CA ASP A 44 -4.22 -8.69 -9.35
C ASP A 44 -3.36 -9.84 -8.82
N THR A 45 -2.03 -9.73 -8.94
CA THR A 45 -1.07 -10.82 -8.69
C THR A 45 -0.03 -10.52 -7.61
N HIS A 46 0.16 -9.26 -7.21
CA HIS A 46 1.23 -8.87 -6.28
C HIS A 46 0.78 -7.84 -5.23
N ILE A 47 1.53 -7.78 -4.14
CA ILE A 47 1.45 -6.73 -3.12
C ILE A 47 2.82 -6.03 -3.09
N ALA A 48 2.82 -4.69 -3.12
CA ALA A 48 4.01 -3.88 -2.90
C ALA A 48 3.87 -3.09 -1.60
N PHE A 49 4.96 -2.86 -0.88
CA PHE A 49 4.94 -2.15 0.41
C PHE A 49 6.30 -1.51 0.71
N ALA A 50 6.30 -0.53 1.59
CA ALA A 50 7.52 0.12 2.08
C ALA A 50 8.07 -0.59 3.34
N HIS A 51 9.37 -0.86 3.35
CA HIS A 51 10.08 -1.41 4.50
C HIS A 51 11.56 -1.00 4.48
N GLY A 52 12.06 -0.49 5.61
CA GLY A 52 13.48 -0.13 5.76
C GLY A 52 13.93 1.08 4.92
N GLY A 53 13.00 1.88 4.39
CA GLY A 53 13.29 2.96 3.46
C GLY A 53 13.23 2.56 1.98
N ASP A 54 12.96 1.29 1.69
CA ASP A 54 12.86 0.74 0.35
C ASP A 54 11.47 0.20 0.05
N LEU A 55 11.23 -0.08 -1.23
CA LEU A 55 10.06 -0.78 -1.70
C LEU A 55 10.34 -2.27 -1.87
N TRP A 56 9.35 -3.06 -1.52
CA TRP A 56 9.36 -4.52 -1.61
C TRP A 56 8.10 -4.99 -2.34
N VAL A 57 8.21 -6.13 -3.02
CA VAL A 57 7.11 -6.77 -3.75
C VAL A 57 7.04 -8.24 -3.35
N VAL A 58 5.82 -8.76 -3.19
CA VAL A 58 5.55 -10.17 -2.91
C VAL A 58 4.34 -10.62 -3.73
N GLY A 59 4.25 -11.92 -4.04
CA GLY A 59 3.05 -12.48 -4.65
C GLY A 59 1.83 -12.25 -3.76
N ARG A 60 0.65 -12.08 -4.37
CA ARG A 60 -0.61 -11.84 -3.66
C ARG A 60 -1.01 -13.04 -2.79
N ASP A 61 -0.65 -14.24 -3.22
CA ASP A 61 -0.81 -15.48 -2.45
C ASP A 61 0.27 -15.65 -1.35
N GLY A 62 1.13 -14.64 -1.17
CA GLY A 62 2.24 -14.61 -0.22
C GLY A 62 3.55 -15.14 -0.81
N GLY A 63 4.42 -15.63 0.07
CA GLY A 63 5.75 -16.12 -0.27
C GLY A 63 6.87 -15.15 0.09
N THR A 64 8.02 -15.30 -0.59
CA THR A 64 9.22 -14.52 -0.32
C THR A 64 9.12 -13.13 -0.94
N ALA A 65 9.12 -12.09 -0.11
CA ALA A 65 9.20 -10.72 -0.57
C ALA A 65 10.58 -10.42 -1.18
N ARG A 66 10.57 -9.76 -2.34
CA ARG A 66 11.74 -9.29 -3.07
C ARG A 66 11.88 -7.77 -2.90
N ARG A 67 13.09 -7.31 -2.61
CA ARG A 67 13.42 -5.88 -2.58
C ARG A 67 13.40 -5.34 -4.02
N LEU A 68 12.57 -4.33 -4.25
CA LEU A 68 12.37 -3.71 -5.56
C LEU A 68 13.39 -2.61 -5.82
N THR A 69 13.73 -1.87 -4.77
CA THR A 69 14.61 -0.70 -4.84
C THR A 69 15.70 -0.77 -3.78
N SER A 70 16.87 -0.25 -4.10
CA SER A 70 18.04 -0.31 -3.22
C SER A 70 18.87 0.95 -3.36
N THR A 71 18.39 2.04 -2.76
CA THR A 71 19.09 3.33 -2.81
C THR A 71 19.33 3.88 -1.40
N PRO A 72 20.25 4.85 -1.21
CA PRO A 72 20.41 5.53 0.08
C PRO A 72 19.23 6.46 0.45
N ALA A 73 18.26 6.61 -0.45
CA ALA A 73 17.11 7.48 -0.25
C ALA A 73 16.01 6.78 0.55
N VAL A 74 15.01 7.57 0.97
CA VAL A 74 13.77 7.04 1.54
C VAL A 74 12.72 6.99 0.43
N GLU A 75 12.08 5.83 0.32
CA GLU A 75 11.06 5.54 -0.67
C GLU A 75 9.76 5.14 0.02
N SER A 76 8.65 5.63 -0.55
CA SER A 76 7.34 5.55 0.09
C SER A 76 6.20 5.71 -0.92
N GLU A 77 4.97 5.49 -0.47
CA GLU A 77 3.74 5.66 -1.25
C GLU A 77 3.77 4.88 -2.59
N PRO A 78 4.02 3.56 -2.58
CA PRO A 78 3.97 2.76 -3.80
C PRO A 78 2.53 2.65 -4.31
N HIS A 79 2.36 2.72 -5.63
CA HIS A 79 1.08 2.50 -6.30
C HIS A 79 1.28 1.68 -7.58
N PHE A 80 0.64 0.51 -7.66
CA PHE A 80 0.61 -0.27 -8.90
C PHE A 80 -0.16 0.47 -10.01
N SER A 81 0.33 0.35 -11.24
CA SER A 81 -0.45 0.66 -12.43
C SER A 81 -1.64 -0.31 -12.55
N PRO A 82 -2.72 0.08 -13.26
CA PRO A 82 -3.89 -0.79 -13.41
C PRO A 82 -3.60 -2.15 -14.05
N ASP A 83 -2.57 -2.22 -14.89
CA ASP A 83 -2.09 -3.47 -15.51
C ASP A 83 -1.08 -4.24 -14.63
N GLY A 84 -0.75 -3.74 -13.44
CA GLY A 84 0.17 -4.35 -12.48
C GLY A 84 1.65 -4.34 -12.89
N ARG A 85 2.01 -3.80 -14.06
CA ARG A 85 3.38 -3.88 -14.60
C ARG A 85 4.32 -2.82 -14.04
N TRP A 86 3.79 -1.71 -13.52
CA TRP A 86 4.56 -0.58 -13.06
C TRP A 86 4.18 -0.20 -11.64
N ILE A 87 5.13 0.37 -10.91
CA ILE A 87 4.92 0.96 -9.59
C ILE A 87 5.38 2.42 -9.66
N ALA A 88 4.44 3.33 -9.44
CA ALA A 88 4.74 4.74 -9.18
C ALA A 88 5.01 4.90 -7.68
N PHE A 89 5.99 5.71 -7.31
CA PHE A 89 6.37 5.90 -5.91
C PHE A 89 7.04 7.25 -5.66
N THR A 90 7.17 7.61 -4.39
CA THR A 90 7.84 8.84 -3.94
C THR A 90 9.25 8.51 -3.47
N SER A 91 10.25 9.30 -3.90
CA SER A 91 11.62 9.18 -3.42
C SER A 91 12.26 10.55 -3.24
N ASN A 92 13.02 10.71 -2.14
CA ASN A 92 13.79 11.92 -1.86
C ASN A 92 15.22 11.89 -2.43
N ARG A 93 15.55 10.90 -3.30
CA ARG A 93 16.90 10.71 -3.87
C ARG A 93 17.44 11.92 -4.65
N SER A 94 16.58 12.83 -5.05
CA SER A 94 16.91 14.08 -5.75
C SER A 94 17.01 15.31 -4.84
N GLY A 95 17.02 15.13 -3.51
CA GLY A 95 17.10 16.20 -2.51
C GLY A 95 15.75 16.75 -2.05
N THR A 96 14.72 16.66 -2.89
CA THR A 96 13.30 16.87 -2.54
C THR A 96 12.49 15.67 -3.02
N ASP A 97 11.32 15.44 -2.41
CA ASP A 97 10.40 14.38 -2.81
C ASP A 97 9.98 14.55 -4.26
N ALA A 98 10.25 13.52 -5.06
CA ALA A 98 9.84 13.45 -6.45
C ALA A 98 9.17 12.10 -6.71
N VAL A 99 8.33 12.09 -7.75
CA VAL A 99 7.67 10.89 -8.23
C VAL A 99 8.56 10.17 -9.22
N TYR A 100 8.70 8.87 -9.00
CA TYR A 100 9.42 7.92 -9.85
C TYR A 100 8.49 6.80 -10.29
N VAL A 101 8.89 6.10 -11.34
CA VAL A 101 8.24 4.87 -11.79
C VAL A 101 9.29 3.79 -12.00
N VAL A 102 8.97 2.55 -11.64
CA VAL A 102 9.81 1.37 -11.86
C VAL A 102 8.92 0.20 -12.29
N SER A 103 9.46 -0.75 -13.07
CA SER A 103 8.74 -1.99 -13.37
C SER A 103 8.50 -2.77 -12.07
N ALA A 104 7.36 -3.46 -11.96
CA ALA A 104 7.06 -4.36 -10.85
C ALA A 104 8.03 -5.54 -10.76
N ASP A 105 8.62 -5.93 -11.89
CA ASP A 105 9.68 -6.93 -11.98
C ASP A 105 11.05 -6.36 -11.58
N GLY A 106 11.15 -5.04 -11.40
CA GLY A 106 12.34 -4.27 -11.06
C GLY A 106 13.09 -3.68 -12.25
N GLY A 107 14.27 -3.13 -11.95
CA GLY A 107 15.07 -2.35 -12.89
C GLY A 107 15.29 -0.94 -12.37
N ASP A 108 15.82 -0.07 -13.23
CA ASP A 108 16.16 1.30 -12.85
C ASP A 108 14.91 2.20 -12.82
N PRO A 109 14.63 2.88 -11.70
CA PRO A 109 13.52 3.82 -11.64
C PRO A 109 13.75 5.08 -12.49
N VAL A 110 12.70 5.52 -13.17
CA VAL A 110 12.69 6.75 -13.98
C VAL A 110 12.01 7.88 -13.19
N ARG A 111 12.64 9.06 -13.14
CA ARG A 111 12.08 10.25 -12.48
C ARG A 111 11.05 10.93 -13.38
N LEU A 112 9.85 11.19 -12.84
CA LEU A 112 8.75 11.82 -13.57
C LEU A 112 8.60 13.32 -13.26
N THR A 113 8.95 13.76 -12.05
CA THR A 113 8.73 15.15 -11.62
C THR A 113 10.03 15.90 -11.32
N TRP A 114 10.21 17.07 -11.94
CA TRP A 114 11.48 17.83 -11.96
C TRP A 114 11.37 19.23 -11.34
N TYR A 115 10.27 19.51 -10.64
CA TYR A 115 9.98 20.81 -10.05
C TYR A 115 10.59 20.91 -8.64
N PRO A 116 10.85 22.13 -8.13
CA PRO A 116 11.44 22.32 -6.81
C PRO A 116 10.49 21.94 -5.66
N GLU A 117 9.17 22.04 -5.86
CA GLU A 117 8.18 21.63 -4.88
C GLU A 117 8.08 20.11 -4.78
N ALA A 118 7.89 19.61 -3.56
CA ALA A 118 7.64 18.20 -3.31
C ALA A 118 6.47 17.66 -4.15
N ALA A 119 6.67 16.48 -4.70
CA ALA A 119 5.67 15.72 -5.44
C ALA A 119 5.53 14.33 -4.81
N ILE A 120 4.30 13.98 -4.42
CA ILE A 120 3.99 12.74 -3.73
C ILE A 120 3.10 11.90 -4.65
N ALA A 121 3.50 10.66 -4.92
CA ALA A 121 2.69 9.72 -5.69
C ALA A 121 1.32 9.50 -5.02
N ARG A 122 0.27 9.47 -5.83
CA ARG A 122 -1.11 9.22 -5.36
C ARG A 122 -1.82 8.11 -6.12
N GLY A 123 -1.24 7.62 -7.20
CA GLY A 123 -1.78 6.51 -7.97
C GLY A 123 -1.63 6.71 -9.46
N TRP A 124 -2.54 6.09 -10.19
CA TRP A 124 -2.60 6.10 -11.65
C TRP A 124 -3.99 6.50 -12.11
N THR A 125 -4.09 7.06 -13.31
CA THR A 125 -5.36 7.08 -14.01
C THR A 125 -5.80 5.66 -14.31
N ARG A 126 -7.12 5.42 -14.35
CA ARG A 126 -7.66 4.06 -14.51
C ARG A 126 -7.24 3.38 -15.82
N ASP A 127 -7.08 4.17 -16.88
CA ASP A 127 -6.58 3.71 -18.18
C ASP A 127 -5.07 3.37 -18.16
N GLY A 128 -4.38 3.65 -17.04
CA GLY A 128 -2.95 3.41 -16.86
C GLY A 128 -2.06 4.38 -17.65
N THR A 129 -2.63 5.39 -18.31
CA THR A 129 -1.87 6.26 -19.21
C THR A 129 -1.10 7.35 -18.47
N ARG A 130 -1.47 7.66 -17.22
CA ARG A 130 -0.82 8.71 -16.42
C ARG A 130 -0.66 8.32 -14.96
N VAL A 131 0.39 8.85 -14.34
CA VAL A 131 0.62 8.84 -12.90
C VAL A 131 0.01 10.10 -12.30
N VAL A 132 -0.72 9.93 -11.21
CA VAL A 132 -1.36 11.00 -10.43
C VAL A 132 -0.47 11.32 -9.23
N TYR A 133 -0.23 12.60 -8.99
CA TYR A 133 0.59 13.04 -7.86
C TYR A 133 0.06 14.32 -7.21
N ALA A 134 0.33 14.47 -5.93
CA ALA A 134 0.00 15.67 -5.16
C ALA A 134 1.23 16.58 -5.06
N SER A 135 1.06 17.88 -5.32
CA SER A 135 2.14 18.86 -5.15
C SER A 135 1.58 20.21 -4.68
N GLY A 136 2.38 20.94 -3.91
CA GLY A 136 2.09 22.33 -3.52
C GLY A 136 2.28 23.35 -4.66
N ARG A 137 2.72 22.90 -5.85
CA ARG A 137 2.88 23.75 -7.03
C ARG A 137 1.56 24.46 -7.36
N GLY A 138 1.65 25.77 -7.62
CA GLY A 138 0.50 26.58 -8.03
C GLY A 138 -0.48 26.93 -6.90
N SER A 139 -0.08 26.80 -5.63
CA SER A 139 -0.89 27.16 -4.45
C SER A 139 -0.28 28.31 -3.60
N PRO A 140 -0.04 29.51 -4.17
CA PRO A 140 0.34 30.68 -3.37
C PRO A 140 -0.82 31.16 -2.48
N PRO A 141 -0.56 31.79 -1.31
CA PRO A 141 0.75 32.19 -0.79
C PRO A 141 1.41 31.15 0.13
N THR A 142 0.72 30.06 0.52
CA THR A 142 1.21 29.19 1.61
C THR A 142 1.76 27.84 1.18
N GLY A 143 1.53 27.38 -0.06
CA GLY A 143 1.92 26.02 -0.50
C GLY A 143 1.27 24.88 0.30
N ARG A 144 0.41 25.21 1.27
CA ARG A 144 -0.25 24.26 2.19
C ARG A 144 -1.32 23.43 1.51
N LEU A 145 -1.91 23.96 0.44
CA LEU A 145 -2.90 23.26 -0.35
C LEU A 145 -2.16 22.49 -1.45
N ARG A 146 -2.17 21.16 -1.34
CA ARG A 146 -1.73 20.30 -2.43
C ARG A 146 -2.81 20.29 -3.52
N ARG A 147 -2.38 20.33 -4.77
CA ARG A 147 -3.21 20.08 -5.95
C ARG A 147 -2.81 18.76 -6.57
N LEU A 148 -3.76 18.12 -7.24
CA LEU A 148 -3.49 16.91 -8.01
C LEU A 148 -3.05 17.28 -9.41
N TRP A 149 -1.98 16.62 -9.84
CA TRP A 149 -1.38 16.75 -11.14
C TRP A 149 -1.25 15.36 -11.76
N THR A 150 -1.15 15.31 -13.08
CA THR A 150 -0.87 14.08 -13.81
C THR A 150 0.37 14.24 -14.67
N VAL A 151 1.10 13.14 -14.88
CA VAL A 151 2.27 13.07 -15.77
C VAL A 151 2.28 11.71 -16.45
N ALA A 152 2.74 11.64 -17.70
CA ALA A 152 2.88 10.35 -18.37
C ALA A 152 3.96 9.50 -17.68
N PRO A 153 3.82 8.16 -17.63
CA PRO A 153 4.81 7.27 -17.02
C PRO A 153 6.15 7.26 -17.77
N THR A 154 6.18 7.75 -19.01
CA THR A 154 7.40 7.98 -19.79
C THR A 154 8.07 9.33 -19.49
N GLY A 155 7.49 10.13 -18.58
CA GLY A 155 7.89 11.51 -18.32
C GLY A 155 7.23 12.51 -19.28
N GLY A 156 7.67 13.78 -19.22
CA GLY A 156 7.11 14.88 -20.00
C GLY A 156 6.39 15.93 -19.14
N PRO A 157 5.64 16.85 -19.76
CA PRO A 157 4.97 17.92 -19.04
C PRO A 157 3.89 17.37 -18.10
N SER A 158 3.78 17.99 -16.93
CA SER A 158 2.70 17.70 -16.00
C SER A 158 1.49 18.58 -16.24
N GLU A 159 0.30 18.00 -16.13
CA GLU A 159 -0.98 18.68 -16.30
C GLU A 159 -1.75 18.74 -14.99
N LEU A 160 -2.38 19.89 -14.74
CA LEU A 160 -3.21 20.09 -13.54
C LEU A 160 -4.53 19.35 -13.73
N LEU A 161 -4.93 18.52 -12.76
CA LEU A 161 -6.29 17.99 -12.75
C LEU A 161 -7.25 19.14 -12.39
N PRO A 162 -8.31 19.42 -13.16
CA PRO A 162 -9.21 20.55 -12.96
C PRO A 162 -10.09 20.46 -11.69
N ALA A 163 -9.77 19.57 -10.75
CA ALA A 163 -10.45 19.43 -9.47
C ALA A 163 -10.10 20.55 -8.48
N PRO A 164 -11.03 21.00 -7.63
CA PRO A 164 -10.68 21.80 -6.46
C PRO A 164 -9.79 20.99 -5.50
N TRP A 165 -8.72 21.65 -5.03
CA TRP A 165 -7.78 21.26 -3.95
C TRP A 165 -8.11 19.95 -3.20
N ALA A 166 -7.21 18.97 -3.34
CA ALA A 166 -7.29 17.66 -2.69
C ALA A 166 -5.89 17.21 -2.24
N ASN A 167 -5.80 16.66 -1.02
CA ASN A 167 -4.57 16.10 -0.43
C ASN A 167 -4.33 14.64 -0.86
N ALA A 168 -5.41 13.86 -1.01
CA ALA A 168 -5.41 12.49 -1.52
C ALA A 168 -6.69 12.25 -2.34
N GLY A 169 -6.69 11.23 -3.19
CA GLY A 169 -7.88 10.84 -3.95
C GLY A 169 -7.71 9.56 -4.73
N SER A 170 -8.83 8.92 -5.07
CA SER A 170 -8.89 7.72 -5.90
C SER A 170 -10.06 7.78 -6.88
N PHE A 171 -9.82 7.30 -8.11
CA PHE A 171 -10.80 7.32 -9.19
C PHE A 171 -11.83 6.21 -9.02
N SER A 172 -13.07 6.47 -9.44
CA SER A 172 -14.08 5.42 -9.59
C SER A 172 -13.69 4.40 -10.66
N PRO A 173 -14.27 3.18 -10.62
CA PRO A 173 -14.01 2.15 -11.63
C PRO A 173 -14.44 2.49 -13.07
N ASP A 174 -15.06 3.63 -13.33
CA ASP A 174 -15.37 4.12 -14.67
C ASP A 174 -14.54 5.36 -15.04
N GLY A 175 -13.70 5.86 -14.12
CA GLY A 175 -12.89 7.07 -14.30
C GLY A 175 -13.70 8.38 -14.35
N ARG A 176 -15.03 8.33 -14.17
CA ARG A 176 -15.90 9.51 -14.25
C ARG A 176 -15.96 10.31 -12.96
N ARG A 177 -15.63 9.67 -11.84
CA ARG A 177 -15.66 10.28 -10.51
C ARG A 177 -14.32 10.11 -9.81
N LEU A 178 -14.05 11.01 -8.87
CA LEU A 178 -12.89 10.98 -8.00
C LEU A 178 -13.36 11.17 -6.56
N VAL A 179 -13.12 10.22 -5.68
CA VAL A 179 -13.26 10.47 -4.25
C VAL A 179 -11.99 11.17 -3.76
N VAL A 180 -12.14 12.32 -3.10
CA VAL A 180 -11.03 13.15 -2.62
C VAL A 180 -11.11 13.38 -1.13
N ASP A 181 -9.94 13.39 -0.50
CA ASP A 181 -9.73 13.95 0.83
C ASP A 181 -9.10 15.34 0.67
N ARG A 182 -9.79 16.37 1.14
CA ARG A 182 -9.33 17.77 1.01
C ARG A 182 -8.39 18.20 2.12
N MET A 183 -8.31 17.43 3.21
CA MET A 183 -7.59 17.82 4.41
C MET A 183 -6.24 17.11 4.49
N SER A 184 -5.17 17.89 4.65
CA SER A 184 -3.88 17.35 5.11
C SER A 184 -3.89 17.36 6.63
N ARG A 185 -3.73 16.20 7.26
CA ARG A 185 -3.73 16.05 8.73
C ARG A 185 -2.30 15.82 9.21
N TRP A 186 -1.89 16.53 10.26
CA TRP A 186 -0.55 16.47 10.84
C TRP A 186 -0.49 15.61 12.13
N ASP A 187 -1.65 15.33 12.74
CA ASP A 187 -1.80 14.53 13.97
C ASP A 187 -2.54 13.20 13.70
N TRP A 188 -1.89 12.28 13.00
CA TRP A 188 -2.48 11.00 12.62
C TRP A 188 -2.75 10.10 13.84
N GLU A 189 -2.01 10.28 14.95
CA GLU A 189 -2.06 9.45 16.15
C GLU A 189 -3.32 9.65 17.02
N TRP A 190 -4.09 10.72 16.80
CA TRP A 190 -5.24 11.05 17.66
C TRP A 190 -6.47 10.23 17.28
N ARG A 191 -6.68 9.13 18.01
CA ARG A 191 -7.90 8.30 17.91
C ARG A 191 -9.12 9.12 18.34
N SER A 192 -10.23 8.97 17.62
CA SER A 192 -11.51 9.65 17.91
C SER A 192 -11.47 11.18 17.85
N TYR A 193 -10.53 11.79 17.12
CA TYR A 193 -10.55 13.24 16.88
C TYR A 193 -11.88 13.70 16.25
N ARG A 194 -12.48 14.75 16.81
CA ARG A 194 -13.74 15.37 16.35
C ARG A 194 -13.63 16.88 16.13
N GLY A 195 -12.40 17.42 16.12
CA GLY A 195 -12.15 18.83 15.84
C GLY A 195 -12.23 19.16 14.36
N GLY A 196 -11.92 20.40 13.99
CA GLY A 196 -12.14 20.95 12.65
C GLY A 196 -11.44 20.24 11.47
N GLN A 197 -10.44 19.38 11.72
CA GLN A 197 -9.81 18.55 10.68
C GLN A 197 -10.60 17.26 10.32
N ASN A 198 -11.72 16.96 11.01
CA ASN A 198 -12.59 15.83 10.66
C ASN A 198 -13.59 16.22 9.55
N THR A 199 -13.09 16.38 8.33
CA THR A 199 -13.91 16.72 7.15
C THR A 199 -14.38 15.46 6.42
N PRO A 200 -15.56 15.47 5.80
CA PRO A 200 -16.02 14.36 4.98
C PRO A 200 -15.14 14.20 3.73
N LEU A 201 -14.99 12.96 3.27
CA LEU A 201 -14.54 12.69 1.91
C LEU A 201 -15.56 13.25 0.91
N VAL A 202 -15.09 13.73 -0.23
CA VAL A 202 -15.94 14.32 -1.28
C VAL A 202 -15.85 13.47 -2.53
N VAL A 203 -16.98 13.05 -3.08
CA VAL A 203 -17.07 12.47 -4.42
C VAL A 203 -17.24 13.61 -5.41
N LEU A 204 -16.28 13.77 -6.31
CA LEU A 204 -16.26 14.76 -7.38
C LEU A 204 -16.61 14.06 -8.69
N ASP A 205 -17.57 14.60 -9.44
CA ASP A 205 -17.78 14.26 -10.84
C ASP A 205 -16.78 15.02 -11.72
N LEU A 206 -16.05 14.33 -12.59
CA LEU A 206 -14.94 14.94 -13.34
C LEU A 206 -15.38 15.63 -14.63
N GLU A 207 -16.62 15.40 -15.08
CA GLU A 207 -17.19 16.03 -16.27
C GLU A 207 -17.87 17.36 -15.89
N THR A 208 -18.65 17.33 -14.81
CA THR A 208 -19.47 18.45 -14.35
C THR A 208 -18.83 19.27 -13.23
N LEU A 209 -17.86 18.68 -12.52
CA LEU A 209 -17.26 19.21 -11.28
C LEU A 209 -18.23 19.28 -10.09
N ASP A 210 -19.36 18.58 -10.16
CA ASP A 210 -20.31 18.48 -9.05
C ASP A 210 -19.73 17.69 -7.88
N GLU A 211 -20.08 18.10 -6.66
CA GLU A 211 -19.54 17.55 -5.42
C GLU A 211 -20.62 16.94 -4.53
N VAL A 212 -20.39 15.70 -4.07
CA VAL A 212 -21.21 15.04 -3.04
C VAL A 212 -20.33 14.71 -1.84
N ARG A 213 -20.72 15.18 -0.65
CA ARG A 213 -20.02 14.85 0.61
C ARG A 213 -20.49 13.50 1.12
N LEU A 214 -19.55 12.62 1.47
CA LEU A 214 -19.87 11.38 2.16
C LEU A 214 -20.20 11.66 3.64
N PRO A 215 -21.16 10.95 4.24
CA PRO A 215 -21.50 11.13 5.65
C PRO A 215 -20.34 10.71 6.55
N ASN A 216 -20.03 11.50 7.60
CA ASN A 216 -18.91 11.24 8.52
C ASN A 216 -19.24 11.50 10.01
N GLU A 217 -20.51 11.37 10.41
CA GLU A 217 -21.01 11.80 11.73
C GLU A 217 -20.29 11.18 12.93
N ARG A 218 -19.74 9.97 12.78
CA ARG A 218 -19.02 9.26 13.86
C ARG A 218 -17.72 8.60 13.40
N THR A 219 -17.35 8.79 12.14
CA THR A 219 -16.16 8.21 11.52
C THR A 219 -15.15 9.30 11.17
N ARG A 220 -13.90 8.89 10.98
CA ARG A 220 -12.86 9.71 10.37
C ARG A 220 -12.32 8.90 9.21
N ASP A 221 -12.85 9.18 8.02
CA ASP A 221 -12.50 8.47 6.80
C ASP A 221 -11.37 9.22 6.10
N THR A 222 -10.26 8.53 5.86
CA THR A 222 -9.05 9.04 5.18
C THR A 222 -8.62 8.05 4.11
N ASP A 223 -7.68 8.46 3.25
CA ASP A 223 -7.00 7.59 2.27
C ASP A 223 -7.95 6.78 1.37
N PRO A 224 -8.81 7.46 0.59
CA PRO A 224 -9.69 6.78 -0.34
C PRO A 224 -8.85 6.05 -1.40
N GLY A 225 -8.88 4.71 -1.42
CA GLY A 225 -8.18 3.88 -2.41
C GLY A 225 -7.14 2.89 -1.87
N GLY A 226 -7.04 2.71 -0.55
CA GLY A 226 -6.32 1.57 0.06
C GLY A 226 -7.03 0.23 -0.11
#